data_AF-A0A0L0QRM0-F1
#
_entry.id   AF-A0A0L0QRM0-F1
#
_cell.length_a   1.000
_cell.length_b   1.000
_cell.length_c   1.000
_cell.angle_alpha   90.00
_cell.angle_beta   90.00
_cell.angle_gamma   90.00
#
_symmetry.space_group_name_H-M   'P 1'
#
loop_
_entity.id
_entity.type
_entity.pdbx_description
1 polymer ?
#
loop_
_entity_poly.entity_id
_entity_poly.type
_entity_poly.pdbx_seq_one_letter_code
_entity_poly.pdbx_strand_id
1 'polypeptide(L)'
;MALYGTLINVALIVIGSFLGLVFTKIPERYKETVMQGIGLAVMLIGLQMAFVMEHIIIGLLSLLTGAIVGEWLQLESGLDRLGKWVGNKLGSEENDSRVSQGFVTASLIFVIGAMSIIGALDSGLRGDHEVLITKGILDGFVALVLTTTLGLGVILSVFPVLLYQGSIALLATQIEGVLPESTLNGFITELTGVGGLLIVAIGLNLLNITSIRIGNLLPAIIMVGVIYYVYQLFL
;
A
#
# COMPACT_ATOMS: atom_id res chain seq x y z
N MET A 1 4.26 11.69 14.15
CA MET A 1 3.05 11.00 14.65
C MET A 1 2.76 9.86 13.69
N ALA A 2 2.57 8.62 14.16
CA ALA A 2 2.42 7.43 13.30
C ALA A 2 1.32 7.56 12.23
N LEU A 3 0.29 8.37 12.47
CA LEU A 3 -0.85 8.57 11.57
C LEU A 3 -0.66 9.67 10.51
N TYR A 4 0.46 10.41 10.53
CA TYR A 4 0.63 11.59 9.68
C TYR A 4 0.51 11.27 8.19
N GLY A 5 1.19 10.22 7.72
CA GLY A 5 1.08 9.76 6.33
C GLY A 5 -0.35 9.35 5.94
N THR A 6 -1.05 8.65 6.83
CA THR A 6 -2.45 8.25 6.61
C THR A 6 -3.39 9.46 6.51
N LEU A 7 -3.20 10.46 7.38
CA LEU A 7 -3.99 11.69 7.35
C LEU A 7 -3.75 12.49 6.08
N ILE A 8 -2.50 12.56 5.59
CA ILE A 8 -2.18 13.16 4.29
C ILE A 8 -2.88 12.40 3.16
N ASN A 9 -2.83 11.06 3.17
CA ASN A 9 -3.52 10.26 2.16
C ASN A 9 -5.03 10.57 2.15
N VAL A 10 -5.68 10.54 3.32
CA VAL A 10 -7.10 10.91 3.45
C VAL A 10 -7.36 12.31 2.90
N ALA A 11 -6.54 13.30 3.26
CA ALA A 11 -6.70 14.67 2.76
C ALA A 11 -6.58 14.74 1.23
N LEU A 12 -5.63 14.02 0.63
CA LEU A 12 -5.43 13.98 -0.82
C LEU A 12 -6.56 13.27 -1.55
N ILE A 13 -7.15 12.20 -0.99
CA ILE A 13 -8.37 11.57 -1.52
C ILE A 13 -9.53 12.57 -1.51
N VAL A 14 -9.75 13.28 -0.39
CA VAL A 14 -10.81 14.29 -0.29
C VAL A 14 -10.62 15.40 -1.34
N ILE A 15 -9.42 15.97 -1.42
CA ILE A 15 -9.08 17.02 -2.39
C ILE A 15 -9.28 16.50 -3.82
N GLY A 16 -8.73 15.32 -4.12
CA GLY A 16 -8.84 14.67 -5.42
C GLY A 16 -10.29 14.49 -5.83
N SER A 17 -11.13 13.95 -4.95
CA SER A 17 -12.55 13.79 -5.20
C SER A 17 -13.27 15.11 -5.44
N PHE A 18 -13.04 16.16 -4.63
CA PHE A 18 -13.64 17.47 -4.88
C PHE A 18 -13.25 18.04 -6.24
N LEU A 19 -11.97 17.93 -6.61
CA LEU A 19 -11.50 18.32 -7.94
C LEU A 19 -12.22 17.51 -9.03
N GLY A 20 -12.43 16.20 -8.83
CA GLY A 20 -13.13 15.33 -9.78
C GLY A 20 -14.61 15.66 -9.97
N LEU A 21 -15.25 16.38 -9.03
CA LEU A 21 -16.61 16.90 -9.24
C LEU A 21 -16.61 18.10 -10.20
N VAL A 22 -15.53 18.87 -10.22
CA VAL A 22 -15.37 20.07 -11.06
C VAL A 22 -14.82 19.71 -12.44
N PHE A 23 -13.81 18.83 -12.48
CA PHE A 23 -13.18 18.38 -13.72
C PHE A 23 -13.89 17.17 -14.29
N THR A 24 -14.66 17.34 -15.36
CA THR A 24 -15.54 16.28 -15.88
C THR A 24 -14.90 15.36 -16.94
N LYS A 25 -13.75 15.73 -17.53
CA LYS A 25 -13.04 14.92 -18.54
C LYS A 25 -11.53 15.14 -18.52
N ILE A 26 -10.78 14.23 -17.89
CA ILE A 26 -9.32 14.16 -18.05
C ILE A 26 -8.98 13.27 -19.24
N PRO A 27 -8.22 13.76 -20.25
CA PRO A 27 -7.81 12.92 -21.37
C PRO A 27 -6.85 11.81 -20.92
N GLU A 28 -6.99 10.62 -21.50
CA GLU A 28 -6.26 9.41 -21.07
C GLU A 28 -4.74 9.56 -21.09
N ARG A 29 -4.21 10.30 -22.09
CA ARG A 29 -2.77 10.59 -22.19
C ARG A 29 -2.21 11.27 -20.94
N TYR A 30 -2.96 12.19 -20.32
CA TYR A 30 -2.51 12.85 -19.09
C TYR A 30 -2.48 11.86 -17.92
N LYS A 31 -3.46 10.96 -17.84
CA LYS A 31 -3.48 9.92 -16.80
C LYS A 31 -2.28 9.01 -16.92
N GLU A 32 -1.98 8.54 -18.14
CA GLU A 32 -0.84 7.68 -18.40
C GLU A 32 0.49 8.36 -18.02
N THR A 33 0.73 9.60 -18.48
CA THR A 33 1.97 10.33 -18.16
C THR A 33 2.11 10.61 -16.66
N VAL A 34 1.02 10.97 -15.97
CA VAL A 34 1.04 11.20 -14.51
C VAL A 34 1.36 9.90 -13.76
N MET A 35 0.70 8.80 -14.13
CA MET A 35 0.93 7.49 -13.51
C MET A 35 2.37 7.00 -13.74
N GLN A 36 2.93 7.24 -14.93
CA GLN A 36 4.34 6.95 -15.21
C GLN A 36 5.28 7.79 -14.33
N GLY A 37 5.01 9.09 -14.19
CA GLY A 37 5.79 9.96 -13.30
C GLY A 37 5.76 9.50 -11.83
N ILE A 38 4.59 9.09 -11.34
CA ILE A 38 4.43 8.51 -10.01
C ILE A 38 5.19 7.17 -9.90
N GLY A 39 5.10 6.30 -10.92
CA GLY A 39 5.85 5.05 -10.97
C GLY A 39 7.36 5.24 -10.84
N LEU A 40 7.92 6.26 -11.50
CA LEU A 40 9.34 6.62 -11.35
C LEU A 40 9.69 7.05 -9.93
N ALA A 41 8.86 7.90 -9.31
CA ALA A 41 9.08 8.33 -7.92
C ALA A 41 8.98 7.16 -6.93
N VAL A 42 8.00 6.28 -7.11
CA VAL A 42 7.82 5.06 -6.31
C VAL A 42 9.05 4.16 -6.41
N MET A 43 9.61 3.95 -7.62
CA MET A 43 10.83 3.17 -7.77
C MET A 43 12.03 3.82 -7.05
N LEU A 44 12.17 5.14 -7.11
CA LEU A 44 13.25 5.86 -6.42
C LEU A 44 13.17 5.64 -4.91
N ILE A 45 11.98 5.82 -4.32
CA ILE A 45 11.74 5.59 -2.88
C ILE A 45 12.04 4.14 -2.51
N GLY A 46 11.51 3.20 -3.29
CA GLY A 46 11.74 1.77 -3.06
C GLY A 46 13.23 1.40 -3.10
N LEU A 47 14.00 1.97 -4.03
CA LEU A 47 15.45 1.76 -4.11
C LEU A 47 16.18 2.36 -2.91
N GLN A 48 15.82 3.59 -2.50
CA GLN A 48 16.40 4.21 -1.31
C GLN A 48 16.19 3.36 -0.06
N MET A 49 14.97 2.84 0.14
CA MET A 49 14.65 1.93 1.24
C MET A 49 15.38 0.59 1.12
N ALA A 50 15.44 0.00 -0.08
CA ALA A 50 16.07 -1.29 -0.33
C ALA A 50 17.58 -1.26 -0.02
N PHE A 51 18.25 -0.14 -0.29
CA PHE A 51 19.69 0.00 -0.03
C PHE A 51 20.06 0.15 1.44
N VAL A 52 19.10 0.33 2.35
CA VAL A 52 19.37 0.34 3.80
C VAL A 52 19.64 -1.07 4.33
N MET A 53 19.23 -2.12 3.62
CA MET A 53 19.41 -3.52 4.01
C MET A 53 20.89 -3.87 4.24
N GLU A 54 21.22 -4.45 5.40
CA GLU A 54 22.58 -4.83 5.75
C GLU A 54 22.86 -6.31 5.41
N HIS A 55 21.87 -7.18 5.64
CA HIS A 55 21.99 -8.62 5.47
C HIS A 55 21.12 -9.13 4.32
N ILE A 56 21.64 -9.01 3.09
CA ILE A 56 20.92 -9.46 1.88
C ILE A 56 20.42 -10.91 1.93
N ILE A 57 21.08 -11.79 2.69
CA ILE A 57 20.64 -13.18 2.89
C ILE A 57 19.30 -13.24 3.63
N ILE A 58 19.10 -12.40 4.66
CA ILE A 58 17.85 -12.31 5.41
C ILE A 58 16.75 -11.83 4.48
N GLY A 59 17.00 -10.76 3.72
CA GLY A 59 16.06 -10.24 2.73
C GLY A 59 15.69 -11.27 1.65
N LEU A 60 16.68 -11.97 1.09
CA LEU A 60 16.48 -12.99 0.06
C LEU A 60 15.64 -14.16 0.59
N LEU A 61 16.01 -14.72 1.75
CA LEU A 61 15.25 -15.83 2.35
C LEU A 61 13.83 -15.39 2.70
N SER A 62 13.64 -14.16 3.16
CA SER A 62 12.32 -13.60 3.48
C SER A 62 11.46 -13.47 2.23
N LEU A 63 12.02 -12.96 1.14
CA LEU A 63 11.32 -12.87 -0.14
C LEU A 63 10.96 -14.25 -0.70
N LEU A 64 11.90 -15.21 -0.67
CA LEU A 64 11.66 -16.56 -1.19
C LEU A 64 10.59 -17.30 -0.38
N THR A 65 10.74 -17.35 0.94
CA THR A 65 9.77 -18.02 1.81
C THR A 65 8.42 -17.30 1.81
N GLY A 66 8.44 -15.96 1.82
CA GLY A 66 7.25 -15.13 1.71
C GLY A 66 6.49 -15.37 0.40
N ALA A 67 7.20 -15.46 -0.73
CA ALA A 67 6.62 -15.78 -2.03
C ALA A 67 5.97 -17.17 -2.04
N ILE A 68 6.63 -18.18 -1.47
CA ILE A 68 6.08 -19.55 -1.37
C ILE A 68 4.79 -19.54 -0.54
N VAL A 69 4.81 -18.89 0.62
CA VAL A 69 3.64 -18.79 1.50
C VAL A 69 2.51 -18.01 0.82
N GLY A 70 2.82 -16.87 0.20
CA GLY A 70 1.79 -16.04 -0.44
C GLY A 70 1.22 -16.66 -1.71
N GLU A 71 2.01 -17.40 -2.48
CA GLU A 71 1.53 -18.18 -3.62
C GLU A 71 0.64 -19.34 -3.17
N TRP A 72 1.03 -20.04 -2.10
CA TRP A 72 0.24 -21.13 -1.53
C TRP A 72 -1.13 -20.63 -1.03
N LEU A 73 -1.16 -19.47 -0.38
CA LEU A 73 -2.38 -18.80 0.07
C LEU A 73 -3.14 -18.09 -1.05
N GLN A 74 -2.52 -17.92 -2.23
CA GLN A 74 -3.04 -17.15 -3.36
C GLN A 74 -3.49 -15.75 -2.96
N LEU A 75 -2.71 -15.03 -2.14
CA LEU A 75 -3.13 -13.77 -1.51
C LEU A 75 -3.62 -12.73 -2.51
N GLU A 76 -2.90 -12.52 -3.60
CA GLU A 76 -3.28 -11.56 -4.64
C GLU A 76 -4.61 -11.91 -5.29
N SER A 77 -4.79 -13.18 -5.64
CA SER A 77 -6.07 -13.69 -6.18
C SER A 77 -7.19 -13.59 -5.14
N GLY A 78 -6.89 -13.82 -3.86
CA GLY A 78 -7.83 -13.68 -2.75
C GLY A 78 -8.30 -12.24 -2.59
N LEU A 79 -7.37 -11.28 -2.64
CA LEU A 79 -7.66 -9.85 -2.60
C LEU A 79 -8.50 -9.41 -3.81
N ASP A 80 -8.18 -9.87 -5.02
CA ASP A 80 -8.98 -9.61 -6.23
C ASP A 80 -10.41 -10.18 -6.09
N ARG A 81 -10.54 -11.42 -5.60
CA ARG A 81 -11.85 -12.06 -5.35
C ARG A 81 -12.66 -11.33 -4.28
N LEU A 82 -12.02 -10.89 -3.19
CA LEU A 82 -12.66 -10.09 -2.16
C LEU A 82 -13.15 -8.76 -2.72
N GLY A 83 -12.34 -8.09 -3.55
CA GLY A 83 -12.74 -6.89 -4.26
C GLY A 83 -13.99 -7.11 -5.10
N LYS A 84 -13.99 -8.15 -5.94
CA LYS A 84 -15.15 -8.49 -6.78
C LYS A 84 -16.39 -8.86 -5.96
N TRP A 85 -16.22 -9.62 -4.87
CA TRP A 85 -17.33 -10.05 -4.01
C TRP A 85 -17.98 -8.86 -3.29
N VAL A 86 -17.19 -7.97 -2.68
CA VAL A 86 -17.69 -6.77 -2.02
C VAL A 86 -18.35 -5.84 -3.04
N GLY A 87 -17.72 -5.63 -4.20
CA GLY A 87 -18.26 -4.85 -5.31
C GLY A 87 -19.63 -5.36 -5.77
N ASN A 88 -19.77 -6.67 -5.98
CA ASN A 88 -21.03 -7.27 -6.43
C ASN A 88 -22.11 -7.26 -5.34
N LYS A 89 -21.75 -7.47 -4.07
CA LYS A 89 -22.72 -7.58 -2.97
C LYS A 89 -23.28 -6.23 -2.52
N LEU A 90 -22.46 -5.18 -2.56
CA LEU A 90 -22.84 -3.83 -2.16
C LEU A 90 -23.25 -2.92 -3.33
N GLY A 91 -22.89 -3.31 -4.57
CA GLY A 91 -23.23 -2.59 -5.80
C GLY A 91 -24.42 -3.14 -6.58
N SER A 92 -25.14 -4.14 -6.06
CA SER A 92 -26.28 -4.78 -6.75
C SER A 92 -27.59 -4.54 -6.02
N GLU A 93 -28.20 -3.37 -6.23
CA GLU A 93 -29.65 -3.24 -6.39
C GLU A 93 -29.91 -2.09 -7.39
N GLU A 94 -30.79 -2.32 -8.37
CA GLU A 94 -31.17 -1.40 -9.47
C GLU A 94 -31.68 -0.01 -9.03
N ASN A 95 -31.79 0.23 -7.72
CA ASN A 95 -32.24 1.48 -7.11
C ASN A 95 -31.26 2.08 -6.09
N ASP A 96 -30.12 1.44 -5.80
CA ASP A 96 -29.18 1.95 -4.79
C ASP A 96 -28.04 2.77 -5.40
N SER A 97 -27.90 3.97 -4.83
CA SER A 97 -27.32 5.17 -5.43
C SER A 97 -25.91 5.02 -6.01
N ARG A 98 -25.60 5.78 -7.08
CA ARG A 98 -24.25 6.04 -7.63
C ARG A 98 -23.19 6.32 -6.53
N VAL A 99 -23.62 6.82 -5.37
CA VAL A 99 -22.83 7.00 -4.16
C VAL A 99 -22.35 5.67 -3.54
N SER A 100 -23.19 4.66 -3.40
CA SER A 100 -22.80 3.33 -2.89
C SER A 100 -21.73 2.70 -3.78
N GLN A 101 -21.96 2.69 -5.10
CA GLN A 101 -21.01 2.15 -6.06
C GLN A 101 -19.66 2.88 -6.01
N GLY A 102 -19.67 4.21 -5.93
CA GLY A 102 -18.47 5.03 -5.78
C GLY A 102 -17.71 4.73 -4.49
N PHE A 103 -18.42 4.60 -3.36
CA PHE A 103 -17.83 4.26 -2.07
C PHE A 103 -17.13 2.91 -2.12
N VAL A 104 -17.82 1.87 -2.58
CA VAL A 104 -17.30 0.49 -2.58
C VAL A 104 -16.11 0.37 -3.51
N THR A 105 -16.24 0.85 -4.75
CA THR A 105 -15.17 0.76 -5.76
C THR A 105 -13.90 1.47 -5.28
N ALA A 106 -14.03 2.71 -4.79
CA ALA A 106 -12.89 3.48 -4.32
C ALA A 106 -12.25 2.86 -3.08
N SER A 107 -13.05 2.39 -2.12
CA SER A 107 -12.55 1.74 -0.90
C SER A 107 -11.69 0.53 -1.21
N LEU A 108 -12.14 -0.31 -2.14
CA LEU A 108 -11.39 -1.51 -2.53
C LEU A 108 -10.07 -1.14 -3.20
N ILE A 109 -10.10 -0.19 -4.14
CA ILE A 109 -8.89 0.25 -4.85
C ILE A 109 -7.86 0.85 -3.89
N PHE A 110 -8.28 1.72 -2.98
CA PHE A 110 -7.36 2.42 -2.09
C PHE A 110 -6.81 1.52 -0.98
N VAL A 111 -7.62 0.61 -0.44
CA VAL A 111 -7.23 -0.24 0.69
C VAL A 111 -6.35 -1.41 0.27
N ILE A 112 -6.68 -2.11 -0.83
CA ILE A 112 -6.08 -3.41 -1.21
C ILE A 112 -4.62 -3.31 -1.69
N GLY A 113 -4.10 -2.10 -1.92
CA GLY A 113 -2.72 -1.91 -2.36
C GLY A 113 -1.67 -2.38 -1.34
N ALA A 114 -0.65 -3.11 -1.80
CA ALA A 114 0.49 -3.51 -0.98
C ALA A 114 1.21 -2.31 -0.32
N MET A 115 1.23 -1.13 -0.98
CA MET A 115 1.73 0.12 -0.41
C MET A 115 0.95 0.59 0.82
N SER A 116 -0.33 0.23 0.99
CA SER A 116 -1.10 0.54 2.20
C SER A 116 -0.48 -0.12 3.43
N ILE A 117 -0.06 -1.38 3.28
CA ILE A 117 0.52 -2.17 4.37
C ILE A 117 1.94 -1.71 4.63
N ILE A 118 2.78 -1.68 3.59
CA ILE A 118 4.21 -1.33 3.72
C ILE A 118 4.36 0.10 4.22
N GLY A 119 3.63 1.06 3.65
CA GLY A 119 3.71 2.45 4.07
C GLY A 119 3.18 2.67 5.49
N ALA A 120 2.11 1.99 5.91
CA ALA A 120 1.60 2.10 7.28
C ALA A 120 2.56 1.50 8.31
N LEU A 121 3.21 0.37 7.97
CA LEU A 121 4.26 -0.21 8.82
C LEU A 121 5.46 0.74 8.94
N ASP A 122 5.96 1.28 7.84
CA ASP A 122 7.11 2.20 7.84
C ASP A 122 6.81 3.50 8.62
N SER A 123 5.60 4.04 8.44
CA SER A 123 5.07 5.19 9.17
C SER A 123 4.93 4.95 10.67
N GLY A 124 4.54 3.74 11.07
CA GLY A 124 4.39 3.36 12.47
C GLY A 124 5.70 3.00 13.17
N LEU A 125 6.63 2.33 12.46
CA LEU A 125 7.90 1.85 13.02
C LEU A 125 9.03 2.87 12.97
N ARG A 126 9.11 3.68 11.91
CA ARG A 126 10.20 4.64 11.69
C ARG A 126 9.76 6.08 11.79
N GLY A 127 8.45 6.34 11.80
CA GLY A 127 7.91 7.68 11.60
C GLY A 127 8.19 8.23 10.20
N ASP A 128 8.54 7.35 9.25
CA ASP A 128 8.79 7.70 7.86
C ASP A 128 7.50 7.62 7.06
N HIS A 129 7.08 8.75 6.50
CA HIS A 129 5.77 8.90 5.90
C HIS A 129 5.82 8.98 4.36
N GLU A 130 7.02 8.89 3.76
CA GLU A 130 7.23 9.15 2.33
C GLU A 130 6.43 8.19 1.44
N VAL A 131 6.37 6.90 1.81
CA VAL A 131 5.60 5.89 1.09
C VAL A 131 4.09 6.18 1.12
N LEU A 132 3.55 6.54 2.28
CA LEU A 132 2.12 6.88 2.42
C LEU A 132 1.76 8.21 1.75
N ILE A 133 2.66 9.19 1.76
CA ILE A 133 2.46 10.46 1.04
C ILE A 133 2.42 10.21 -0.47
N THR A 134 3.36 9.41 -0.98
CA THR A 134 3.41 9.03 -2.39
C THR A 134 2.14 8.27 -2.80
N LYS A 135 1.71 7.33 -1.95
CA LYS A 135 0.42 6.67 -2.12
C LYS A 135 -0.74 7.67 -2.09
N GLY A 136 -0.73 8.65 -1.20
CA GLY A 136 -1.75 9.68 -1.15
C GLY A 136 -1.86 10.50 -2.43
N ILE A 137 -0.74 10.78 -3.09
CA ILE A 137 -0.74 11.45 -4.40
C ILE A 137 -1.39 10.55 -5.47
N LEU A 138 -1.03 9.26 -5.48
CA LEU A 138 -1.63 8.26 -6.37
C LEU A 138 -3.14 8.13 -6.13
N ASP A 139 -3.55 7.86 -4.90
CA ASP A 139 -4.95 7.66 -4.50
C ASP A 139 -5.75 8.95 -4.74
N GLY A 140 -5.19 10.13 -4.46
CA GLY A 140 -5.81 11.42 -4.76
C GLY A 140 -6.06 11.63 -6.26
N PHE A 141 -5.09 11.27 -7.11
CA PHE A 141 -5.27 11.32 -8.56
C PHE A 141 -6.34 10.32 -9.04
N VAL A 142 -6.30 9.09 -8.53
CA VAL A 142 -7.31 8.06 -8.84
C VAL A 142 -8.69 8.49 -8.33
N ALA A 143 -8.79 9.09 -7.14
CA ALA A 143 -10.02 9.62 -6.57
C ALA A 143 -10.61 10.72 -7.46
N LEU A 144 -9.77 11.61 -7.99
CA LEU A 144 -10.18 12.61 -8.97
C LEU A 144 -10.84 11.92 -10.18
N VAL A 145 -10.14 10.98 -10.81
CA VAL A 145 -10.64 10.29 -12.00
C VAL A 145 -11.93 9.51 -11.71
N LEU A 146 -11.98 8.73 -10.63
CA LEU A 146 -13.15 7.93 -10.25
C LEU A 146 -14.35 8.79 -9.89
N THR A 147 -14.13 9.98 -9.31
CA THR A 147 -15.24 10.88 -8.94
C THR A 147 -15.95 11.43 -10.18
N THR A 148 -15.24 11.61 -11.30
CA THR A 148 -15.86 12.04 -12.57
C THR A 148 -16.92 11.06 -13.08
N THR A 149 -16.75 9.76 -12.79
CA THR A 149 -17.64 8.68 -13.25
C THR A 149 -18.62 8.22 -12.17
N LEU A 150 -18.14 7.98 -10.95
CA LEU A 150 -18.89 7.41 -9.82
C LEU A 150 -19.41 8.45 -8.82
N GLY A 151 -19.10 9.73 -9.01
CA GLY A 151 -19.63 10.82 -8.19
C GLY A 151 -19.15 10.83 -6.75
N LEU A 152 -19.90 11.51 -5.88
CA LEU A 152 -19.53 11.83 -4.49
C LEU A 152 -19.24 10.63 -3.60
N GLY A 153 -19.72 9.43 -3.97
CA GLY A 153 -19.48 8.20 -3.23
C GLY A 153 -18.00 7.92 -2.96
N VAL A 154 -17.11 8.33 -3.87
CA VAL A 154 -15.66 8.13 -3.76
C VAL A 154 -15.09 8.76 -2.49
N ILE A 155 -15.62 9.90 -2.03
CA ILE A 155 -15.13 10.58 -0.80
C ILE A 155 -15.27 9.67 0.42
N LEU A 156 -16.32 8.85 0.48
CA LEU A 156 -16.57 7.97 1.63
C LEU A 156 -15.49 6.89 1.81
N SER A 157 -14.67 6.62 0.79
CA SER A 157 -13.55 5.66 0.87
C SER A 157 -12.46 6.05 1.87
N VAL A 158 -12.43 7.32 2.29
CA VAL A 158 -11.50 7.79 3.34
C VAL A 158 -11.69 7.04 4.65
N PHE A 159 -12.90 6.57 4.97
CA PHE A 159 -13.15 5.86 6.23
C PHE A 159 -12.46 4.48 6.23
N PRO A 160 -12.66 3.60 5.24
CA PRO A 160 -11.88 2.37 5.12
C PRO A 160 -10.36 2.60 5.06
N VAL A 161 -9.89 3.62 4.32
CA VAL A 161 -8.46 3.94 4.21
C VAL A 161 -7.88 4.32 5.58
N LEU A 162 -8.55 5.23 6.30
CA LEU A 162 -8.12 5.68 7.62
C LEU A 162 -8.11 4.53 8.63
N LEU A 163 -9.16 3.70 8.64
CA LEU A 163 -9.24 2.56 9.55
C LEU A 163 -8.16 1.53 9.23
N TYR A 164 -7.97 1.19 7.96
CA TYR A 164 -7.03 0.16 7.56
C TYR A 164 -5.57 0.60 7.76
N GLN A 165 -5.15 1.71 7.16
CA GLN A 165 -3.78 2.19 7.29
C GLN A 165 -3.50 2.69 8.72
N GLY A 166 -4.45 3.38 9.33
CA GLY A 166 -4.30 3.90 10.68
C GLY A 166 -4.19 2.80 11.73
N SER A 167 -4.95 1.71 11.60
CA SER A 167 -4.81 0.57 12.52
C SER A 167 -3.45 -0.11 12.37
N ILE A 168 -2.97 -0.32 11.14
CA ILE A 168 -1.64 -0.89 10.91
C ILE A 168 -0.54 0.01 11.50
N ALA A 169 -0.59 1.32 11.24
CA ALA A 169 0.39 2.27 11.76
C ALA A 169 0.41 2.35 13.29
N LEU A 170 -0.76 2.30 13.94
CA LEU A 170 -0.86 2.30 15.41
C LEU A 170 -0.45 0.95 16.02
N LEU A 171 -0.72 -0.17 15.36
CA LEU A 171 -0.25 -1.48 15.83
C LEU A 171 1.27 -1.61 15.67
N ALA A 172 1.83 -1.00 14.61
CA ALA A 172 3.27 -0.97 14.38
C ALA A 172 4.03 -0.25 15.50
N THR A 173 3.52 0.85 16.06
CA THR A 173 4.20 1.53 17.20
C THR A 173 4.31 0.64 18.44
N GLN A 174 3.43 -0.36 18.59
CA GLN A 174 3.49 -1.27 19.74
C GLN A 174 4.65 -2.26 19.66
N ILE A 175 5.25 -2.44 18.48
CA ILE A 175 6.38 -3.36 18.27
C ILE A 175 7.63 -2.87 19.02
N GLU A 176 7.80 -1.54 19.15
CA GLU A 176 8.91 -0.94 19.91
C GLU A 176 8.92 -1.35 21.39
N GLY A 177 7.74 -1.57 21.99
CA GLY A 177 7.61 -1.93 23.40
C GLY A 177 7.86 -3.42 23.72
N VAL A 178 8.01 -4.26 22.71
CA VAL A 178 8.10 -5.73 22.87
C VAL A 178 9.53 -6.25 22.66
N LEU A 179 10.35 -5.56 21.85
CA LEU A 179 11.68 -6.01 21.47
C LEU A 179 12.79 -5.16 22.13
N PRO A 180 13.92 -5.77 22.55
CA PRO A 180 15.09 -5.02 22.96
C PRO A 180 15.59 -4.07 21.86
N GLU A 181 15.99 -2.85 22.21
CA GLU A 181 16.36 -1.78 21.26
C GLU A 181 17.42 -2.21 20.22
N SER A 182 18.40 -3.02 20.63
CA SER A 182 19.46 -3.51 19.74
C SER A 182 18.94 -4.46 18.65
N THR A 183 18.01 -5.35 18.99
CA THR A 183 17.39 -6.29 18.04
C THR A 183 16.35 -5.60 17.17
N LEU A 184 15.63 -4.62 17.73
CA LEU A 184 14.61 -3.84 17.04
C LEU A 184 15.19 -3.05 15.86
N ASN A 185 16.31 -2.36 16.06
CA ASN A 185 16.91 -1.53 15.00
C ASN A 185 17.32 -2.37 13.78
N GLY A 186 18.02 -3.49 13.99
CA GLY A 186 18.41 -4.35 12.88
C GLY A 186 17.21 -5.03 12.21
N PHE A 187 16.18 -5.41 12.96
CA PHE A 187 14.93 -5.90 12.38
C PHE A 187 14.24 -4.85 11.49
N ILE A 188 14.13 -3.61 11.97
CA ILE A 188 13.54 -2.49 11.22
C ILE A 188 14.34 -2.23 9.93
N THR A 189 15.67 -2.28 9.99
CA THR A 189 16.55 -2.14 8.81
C THR A 189 16.24 -3.20 7.75
N GLU A 190 16.22 -4.47 8.12
CA GLU A 190 15.93 -5.57 7.18
C GLU A 190 14.49 -5.49 6.64
N LEU A 191 13.53 -5.14 7.50
CA LEU A 191 12.12 -4.97 7.14
C LEU A 191 11.94 -3.84 6.12
N THR A 192 12.61 -2.70 6.35
CA THR A 192 12.62 -1.54 5.47
C THR A 192 13.23 -1.91 4.12
N GLY A 193 14.34 -2.65 4.14
CA GLY A 193 14.98 -3.15 2.93
C GLY A 193 14.07 -4.03 2.07
N VAL A 194 13.42 -5.02 2.69
CA VAL A 194 12.49 -5.92 1.98
C VAL A 194 11.26 -5.15 1.51
N GLY A 195 10.71 -4.26 2.34
CA GLY A 195 9.62 -3.36 1.97
C GLY A 195 9.99 -2.49 0.76
N GLY A 196 11.21 -1.96 0.73
CA GLY A 196 11.75 -1.20 -0.40
C GLY A 196 11.76 -2.00 -1.70
N LEU A 197 12.21 -3.26 -1.68
CA LEU A 197 12.17 -4.14 -2.86
C LEU A 197 10.74 -4.40 -3.35
N LEU A 198 9.78 -4.57 -2.43
CA LEU A 198 8.37 -4.69 -2.80
C LEU A 198 7.84 -3.39 -3.42
N ILE A 199 8.26 -2.22 -2.91
CA ILE A 199 7.89 -0.91 -3.49
C ILE A 199 8.51 -0.72 -4.88
N VAL A 200 9.76 -1.17 -5.11
CA VAL A 200 10.35 -1.17 -6.47
C VAL A 200 9.50 -2.01 -7.42
N ALA A 201 9.06 -3.20 -7.00
CA ALA A 201 8.17 -4.04 -7.81
C ALA A 201 6.85 -3.32 -8.15
N ILE A 202 6.30 -2.55 -7.21
CA ILE A 202 5.10 -1.74 -7.44
C ILE A 202 5.38 -0.64 -8.48
N GLY A 203 6.51 0.06 -8.37
CA GLY A 203 6.91 1.07 -9.35
C GLY A 203 7.08 0.50 -10.76
N LEU A 204 7.70 -0.69 -10.89
CA LEU A 204 7.83 -1.39 -12.18
C LEU A 204 6.48 -1.76 -12.79
N ASN A 205 5.53 -2.21 -11.97
CA ASN A 205 4.17 -2.50 -12.42
C ASN A 205 3.42 -1.22 -12.84
N LEU A 206 3.57 -0.11 -12.10
CA LEU A 206 2.97 1.18 -12.46
C LEU A 206 3.49 1.72 -13.79
N LEU A 207 4.76 1.44 -14.12
CA LEU A 207 5.36 1.76 -15.41
C LEU A 207 5.00 0.78 -16.53
N ASN A 208 4.23 -0.27 -16.23
CA ASN A 208 3.89 -1.36 -17.13
C ASN A 208 5.12 -2.06 -17.75
N ILE A 209 6.26 -2.08 -17.02
CA ILE A 209 7.48 -2.76 -17.47
C ILE A 209 7.38 -4.27 -17.18
N THR A 210 6.79 -4.63 -16.03
CA THR A 210 6.56 -6.01 -15.59
C THR A 210 5.20 -6.15 -14.89
N SER A 211 4.82 -7.39 -14.58
CA SER A 211 3.60 -7.72 -13.82
C SER A 211 3.94 -8.64 -12.66
N ILE A 212 4.61 -8.10 -11.65
CA ILE A 212 4.97 -8.84 -10.43
C ILE A 212 3.75 -8.96 -9.53
N ARG A 213 3.50 -10.15 -9.02
CA ARG A 213 2.40 -10.42 -8.08
C ARG A 213 2.77 -9.98 -6.65
N ILE A 214 2.80 -8.67 -6.41
CA ILE A 214 3.27 -8.09 -5.14
C ILE A 214 2.41 -8.55 -3.96
N GLY A 215 1.12 -8.82 -4.16
CA GLY A 215 0.24 -9.32 -3.10
C GLY A 215 0.73 -10.66 -2.53
N ASN A 216 1.28 -11.53 -3.39
CA ASN A 216 1.86 -12.81 -2.99
C ASN A 216 3.23 -12.66 -2.33
N LEU A 217 3.88 -11.50 -2.44
CA LEU A 217 5.17 -11.24 -1.79
C LEU A 217 5.00 -10.57 -0.41
N LEU A 218 3.81 -10.09 -0.06
CA LEU A 218 3.54 -9.45 1.24
C LEU A 218 3.95 -10.30 2.46
N PRO A 219 3.80 -11.64 2.48
CA PRO A 219 4.26 -12.45 3.62
C PRO A 219 5.75 -12.35 3.88
N ALA A 220 6.56 -11.88 2.93
CA ALA A 220 7.98 -11.62 3.14
C ALA A 220 8.23 -10.67 4.32
N ILE A 221 7.35 -9.67 4.52
CA ILE A 221 7.41 -8.73 5.66
C ILE A 221 7.35 -9.47 7.00
N ILE A 222 6.48 -10.49 7.11
CA ILE A 222 6.38 -11.33 8.31
C ILE A 222 7.61 -12.24 8.42
N MET A 223 8.05 -12.81 7.28
CA MET A 223 9.19 -13.71 7.24
C MET A 223 10.51 -13.04 7.64
N VAL A 224 10.67 -11.72 7.43
CA VAL A 224 11.81 -10.97 7.97
C VAL A 224 11.92 -11.16 9.47
N GLY A 225 10.81 -11.04 10.22
CA GLY A 225 10.83 -11.21 11.67
C GLY A 225 11.24 -12.62 12.10
N VAL A 226 10.73 -13.64 11.41
CA VAL A 226 11.04 -15.05 11.67
C VAL A 226 12.51 -15.35 11.38
N ILE A 227 13.01 -14.95 10.21
CA ILE A 227 14.36 -15.27 9.75
C ILE A 227 15.38 -14.46 10.54
N TYR A 228 15.10 -13.19 10.81
CA TYR A 228 15.98 -12.35 11.62
C TYR A 228 16.12 -12.90 13.05
N TYR A 229 15.01 -13.33 13.67
CA TYR A 229 15.04 -13.98 14.98
C TYR A 229 15.90 -15.25 14.97
N VAL A 230 15.75 -16.11 13.94
CA VAL A 230 16.57 -17.31 13.81
C VAL A 230 18.04 -16.95 13.61
N TYR A 231 18.35 -15.95 12.79
CA TYR A 231 19.71 -15.48 12.55
C TYR A 231 20.41 -15.04 13.84
N GLN A 232 19.71 -14.33 14.71
CA GLN A 232 20.22 -13.89 16.01
C GLN A 232 20.54 -15.05 16.98
N LEU A 233 19.94 -16.23 16.81
CA LEU A 233 20.28 -17.42 17.63
C LEU A 233 21.63 -18.04 17.27
N PHE A 234 22.17 -17.73 16.08
CA PHE A 234 23.44 -18.25 15.60
C PHE A 234 24.61 -17.25 15.75
N LEU A 235 24.35 -16.05 16.24
CA LEU A 235 25.33 -15.02 16.61
C LEU A 235 25.71 -15.12 18.09
#